data_AF-A0A7R8CET4-F1
#
_entry.id   AF-A0A7R8CET4-F1
#
_cell.length_a   1.000
_cell.length_b   1.000
_cell.length_c   1.000
_cell.angle_alpha   90.00
_cell.angle_beta   90.00
_cell.angle_gamma   90.00
#
_symmetry.space_group_name_H-M   'P 1'
#
loop_
_entity.id
_entity.type
_entity.pdbx_description
1 polymer ?
#
loop_
_entity_poly.entity_id
_entity_poly.type
_entity_poly.pdbx_seq_one_letter_code
_entity_poly.pdbx_strand_id
1 'polypeptide(L)'
;MGGAWSRLTKGFNRKKHIDQENLMPYVMDMIDDRRREYFIELGKAISIPSVSAFEDHHKNIYEMSSLIRKKLENLGAHVRFLSSGRNPPVVLADLKAPNGSRIKKNTSHLWSS
;
A
#
# COMPACT_ATOMS: atom_id res chain seq x y z
N MET A 1 35.92 17.77 20.50
CA MET A 1 34.58 18.29 20.21
C MET A 1 34.21 17.92 18.77
N GLY A 2 33.29 16.97 18.55
CA GLY A 2 32.98 16.49 17.19
C GLY A 2 31.66 15.72 17.05
N GLY A 3 30.72 15.87 17.99
CA GLY A 3 29.55 15.00 18.10
C GLY A 3 28.25 15.52 17.47
N ALA A 4 28.20 16.76 16.96
CA ALA A 4 26.94 17.38 16.52
C ALA A 4 26.74 17.42 15.00
N TRP A 5 27.81 17.35 14.21
CA TRP A 5 27.73 17.53 12.75
C TRP A 5 27.49 16.23 11.96
N SER A 6 27.69 15.06 12.58
CA SER A 6 27.50 13.75 11.91
C SER A 6 26.03 13.41 11.63
N ARG A 7 25.08 14.09 12.28
CA ARG A 7 23.64 13.83 12.13
C ARG A 7 22.98 14.60 10.99
N LEU A 8 23.62 15.64 10.46
CA LEU A 8 23.03 16.53 9.45
C LEU A 8 23.24 16.08 7.99
N THR A 9 24.09 15.08 7.73
CA THR A 9 24.37 14.58 6.37
C THR A 9 23.68 13.25 6.05
N LYS A 10 22.80 12.74 6.93
CA LYS A 10 22.11 11.45 6.75
C LYS A 10 20.95 11.51 5.74
N GLY A 11 20.92 12.55 4.90
CA GLY A 11 19.95 12.76 3.85
C GLY A 11 20.53 12.59 2.45
N PHE A 12 21.35 11.57 2.19
CA PHE A 12 21.74 11.25 0.81
C PHE A 12 21.81 9.74 0.57
N ASN A 13 20.82 9.27 -0.18
CA ASN A 13 20.90 8.20 -1.18
C ASN A 13 21.58 6.89 -0.75
N ARG A 14 20.99 6.17 0.21
CA ARG A 14 21.32 4.76 0.42
C ARG A 14 20.26 3.86 -0.22
N LYS A 15 20.52 3.40 -1.45
CA LYS A 15 20.07 2.07 -1.86
C LYS A 15 20.83 1.06 -1.00
N LYS A 16 20.37 0.86 0.24
CA LYS A 16 20.90 -0.15 1.15
C LYS A 16 20.39 -1.50 0.65
N HIS A 17 21.31 -2.43 0.44
CA HIS A 17 20.97 -3.85 0.31
C HIS A 17 20.27 -4.23 1.63
N ILE A 18 18.98 -4.58 1.56
CA ILE A 18 18.20 -4.96 2.74
C ILE A 18 18.36 -6.47 2.88
N ASP A 19 19.12 -6.91 3.88
CA ASP A 19 19.13 -8.31 4.29
C ASP A 19 17.74 -8.68 4.80
N GLN A 20 17.21 -9.84 4.40
CA GLN A 20 15.82 -10.25 4.68
C GLN A 20 15.49 -10.24 6.19
N GLU A 21 16.48 -10.46 7.06
CA GLU A 21 16.33 -10.45 8.52
C GLU A 21 16.04 -9.06 9.10
N ASN A 22 16.39 -7.98 8.39
CA ASN A 22 16.20 -6.58 8.85
C ASN A 22 15.09 -5.83 8.09
N LEU A 23 14.26 -6.54 7.32
CA LEU A 23 13.22 -5.92 6.49
C LEU A 23 12.13 -5.25 7.33
N MET A 24 11.67 -5.90 8.41
CA MET A 24 10.56 -5.39 9.22
C MET A 24 10.92 -4.10 9.98
N PRO A 25 12.06 -4.01 10.69
CA PRO A 25 12.50 -2.74 11.30
C PRO A 25 12.62 -1.62 10.26
N TYR A 26 13.18 -1.93 9.08
CA TYR A 26 13.31 -0.95 8.00
C TYR A 26 11.95 -0.44 7.48
N VAL A 27 10.97 -1.33 7.31
CA VAL A 27 9.60 -0.95 6.91
C VAL A 27 8.94 -0.07 7.97
N MET A 28 9.14 -0.37 9.26
CA MET A 28 8.60 0.45 10.35
C MET A 28 9.22 1.85 10.37
N ASP A 29 10.55 1.96 10.23
CA ASP A 29 11.23 3.25 10.10
C ASP A 29 10.67 4.06 8.90
N MET A 30 10.45 3.40 7.76
CA MET A 30 9.85 4.04 6.59
C MET A 30 8.41 4.52 6.82
N ILE A 31 7.62 3.76 7.59
CA ILE A 31 6.24 4.14 7.96
C ILE A 31 6.27 5.39 8.85
N ASP A 32 7.17 5.42 9.82
CA ASP A 32 7.34 6.56 10.74
C ASP A 32 7.82 7.82 10.01
N ASP A 33 8.79 7.69 9.10
CA ASP A 33 9.29 8.78 8.27
C ASP A 33 8.19 9.38 7.37
N ARG A 34 7.24 8.55 6.92
CA ARG A 34 6.12 8.96 6.04
C ARG A 34 4.84 9.35 6.77
N ARG A 35 4.82 9.31 8.10
CA ARG A 35 3.63 9.57 8.93
C ARG A 35 2.89 10.86 8.55
N ARG A 36 3.61 11.95 8.29
CA ARG A 36 2.99 13.23 7.91
C ARG A 36 2.22 13.13 6.58
N GLU A 37 2.78 12.42 5.60
CA GLU A 37 2.12 12.18 4.31
C GLU A 37 0.85 11.34 4.50
N TYR A 38 0.91 10.30 5.35
CA TYR A 38 -0.27 9.50 5.66
C TYR A 38 -1.41 10.32 6.27
N PHE A 39 -1.11 11.26 7.19
CA PHE A 39 -2.14 12.15 7.74
C PHE A 39 -2.76 13.06 6.68
N ILE A 40 -1.96 13.61 5.76
CA ILE A 40 -2.46 14.46 4.67
C ILE A 40 -3.37 13.64 3.75
N GLU A 41 -2.94 12.44 3.37
CA GLU A 41 -3.71 11.56 2.49
C GLU A 41 -4.99 11.03 3.15
N LEU A 42 -4.95 10.74 4.45
CA LEU A 42 -6.13 10.39 5.24
C LEU A 42 -7.11 11.56 5.32
N GLY A 43 -6.61 12.78 5.52
CA GLY A 43 -7.45 13.99 5.51
C GLY A 43 -8.21 14.17 4.19
N LYS A 44 -7.55 13.94 3.05
CA LYS A 44 -8.20 13.97 1.73
C LYS A 44 -9.30 12.90 1.59
N ALA A 45 -9.07 11.71 2.13
CA ALA A 45 -10.08 10.64 2.09
C ALA A 45 -11.29 11.00 2.98
N ILE A 46 -11.06 11.44 4.22
CA ILE A 46 -12.13 11.81 5.16
C ILE A 46 -12.96 12.98 4.64
N SER A 47 -12.36 13.91 3.88
CA SER A 47 -13.11 15.03 3.30
C SER A 47 -14.13 14.63 2.22
N ILE A 48 -14.12 13.38 1.75
CA ILE A 48 -15.14 12.86 0.81
C ILE A 48 -16.26 12.22 1.63
N PRO A 49 -17.47 12.80 1.68
CA PRO A 49 -18.58 12.27 2.48
C PRO A 49 -19.26 11.10 1.76
N SER A 50 -18.56 9.97 1.69
CA SER A 50 -18.98 8.72 1.02
C SER A 50 -19.87 7.86 1.91
N VAL A 51 -21.02 8.38 2.35
CA VAL A 51 -21.97 7.67 3.23
C VAL A 51 -22.95 6.85 2.39
N SER A 52 -22.92 5.52 2.54
CA SER A 52 -23.75 4.60 1.73
C SER A 52 -25.24 4.57 2.08
N ALA A 53 -25.61 5.09 3.25
CA ALA A 53 -27.01 5.11 3.70
C ALA A 53 -27.88 6.13 2.96
N PHE A 54 -27.28 7.11 2.27
CA PHE A 54 -28.00 8.19 1.59
C PHE A 54 -27.67 8.16 0.09
N GLU A 55 -28.71 8.03 -0.74
CA GLU A 55 -28.53 7.97 -2.20
C GLU A 55 -27.86 9.23 -2.78
N ASP A 56 -28.10 10.39 -2.18
CA ASP A 56 -27.49 11.67 -2.57
C ASP A 56 -25.95 11.67 -2.44
N HIS A 57 -25.41 10.78 -1.60
CA HIS A 57 -23.96 10.63 -1.41
C HIS A 57 -23.34 9.57 -2.32
N HIS A 58 -24.11 8.89 -3.17
CA HIS A 58 -23.56 7.86 -4.06
C HIS A 58 -22.47 8.40 -4.99
N LYS A 59 -22.57 9.65 -5.47
CA LYS A 59 -21.50 10.31 -6.25
C LYS A 59 -20.18 10.37 -5.48
N ASN A 60 -20.23 10.62 -4.18
CA ASN A 60 -19.04 10.68 -3.32
C ASN A 60 -18.42 9.29 -3.12
N ILE A 61 -19.23 8.22 -3.15
CA ILE A 61 -18.73 6.84 -3.11
C ILE A 61 -17.94 6.52 -4.39
N TYR A 62 -18.41 7.01 -5.54
CA TYR A 62 -17.66 6.91 -6.80
C TYR A 62 -16.35 7.70 -6.76
N GLU A 63 -16.36 8.90 -6.19
CA GLU A 63 -15.16 9.72 -6.01
C GLU A 63 -14.13 9.05 -5.10
N MET A 64 -14.55 8.56 -3.92
CA MET A 64 -13.71 7.80 -3.00
C MET A 64 -13.11 6.57 -3.69
N SER A 65 -13.93 5.79 -4.41
CA SER A 65 -13.47 4.59 -5.12
C SER A 65 -12.45 4.93 -6.22
N SER A 66 -12.62 6.07 -6.89
CA SER A 66 -11.67 6.56 -7.89
C SER A 66 -10.35 7.01 -7.26
N LEU A 67 -10.39 7.65 -6.09
CA LEU A 67 -9.20 8.03 -5.33
C LEU A 67 -8.40 6.78 -4.91
N ILE A 68 -9.07 5.75 -4.40
CA ILE A 68 -8.43 4.48 -4.02
C ILE A 68 -7.85 3.76 -5.23
N ARG A 69 -8.59 3.68 -6.35
CA ARG A 69 -8.09 3.13 -7.60
C ARG A 69 -6.76 3.76 -8.02
N LYS A 70 -6.69 5.09 -8.07
CA LYS A 70 -5.48 5.82 -8.47
C LYS A 70 -4.31 5.55 -7.53
N LYS A 71 -4.56 5.45 -6.22
CA LYS A 71 -3.52 5.08 -5.24
C LYS A 71 -2.96 3.69 -5.50
N LEU A 72 -3.81 2.71 -5.80
CA LEU A 72 -3.41 1.34 -6.10
C LEU A 72 -2.63 1.26 -7.43
N GLU A 73 -3.08 1.96 -8.46
CA GLU A 73 -2.36 2.08 -9.74
C GLU A 73 -0.96 2.70 -9.54
N ASN A 74 -0.84 3.74 -8.72
CA ASN A 74 0.45 4.36 -8.38
C ASN A 74 1.40 3.43 -7.60
N LEU A 75 0.86 2.46 -6.85
CA LEU A 75 1.64 1.42 -6.19
C LEU A 75 2.07 0.30 -7.15
N GLY A 76 1.67 0.37 -8.42
CA GLY A 76 1.95 -0.63 -9.44
C GLY A 76 0.97 -1.80 -9.44
N ALA A 77 -0.17 -1.69 -8.76
CA ALA A 77 -1.20 -2.73 -8.81
C ALA A 77 -1.93 -2.71 -10.16
N HIS A 78 -2.30 -3.88 -10.66
CA HIS A 78 -3.24 -4.01 -11.76
C HIS A 78 -4.67 -3.89 -11.21
N VAL A 79 -5.38 -2.81 -11.56
CA VAL A 79 -6.69 -2.50 -10.98
C VAL A 79 -7.82 -2.71 -12.00
N ARG A 80 -8.91 -3.35 -11.57
CA ARG A 80 -10.19 -3.43 -12.27
C ARG A 80 -11.23 -2.63 -11.50
N PHE A 81 -11.91 -1.73 -12.20
CA PHE A 81 -12.96 -0.90 -11.65
C PHE A 81 -14.31 -1.37 -12.21
N LEU A 82 -15.13 -1.98 -11.35
CA LEU A 82 -16.42 -2.55 -11.74
C LEU A 82 -17.53 -1.62 -11.25
N SER A 83 -18.29 -1.04 -12.17
CA SER A 83 -19.49 -0.27 -11.87
C SER A 83 -20.67 -0.95 -12.56
N SER A 84 -21.76 -1.19 -11.82
CA SER A 84 -22.96 -1.83 -12.35
C SER A 84 -24.21 -1.11 -11.85
N GLY A 85 -24.79 -0.29 -12.72
CA GLY A 85 -26.08 0.35 -12.49
C GLY A 85 -26.11 1.22 -11.23
N ARG A 86 -27.02 0.91 -10.30
CA ARG A 86 -27.28 1.70 -9.09
C ARG A 86 -26.36 1.36 -7.91
N ASN A 87 -25.56 0.31 -8.00
CA ASN A 87 -24.71 -0.13 -6.91
C ASN A 87 -23.41 0.70 -6.84
N PRO A 88 -22.82 0.87 -5.64
CA PRO A 88 -21.47 1.38 -5.48
C PRO A 88 -20.46 0.62 -6.36
N PRO A 89 -19.46 1.30 -6.93
CA PRO A 89 -18.43 0.63 -7.70
C PRO A 89 -17.53 -0.20 -6.79
N VAL A 90 -17.00 -1.30 -7.35
CA VAL A 90 -16.07 -2.20 -6.68
C VAL A 90 -14.69 -2.07 -7.31
N VAL A 91 -13.68 -1.87 -6.46
CA VAL A 91 -12.27 -1.80 -6.87
C VAL A 91 -11.60 -3.13 -6.54
N LEU A 92 -11.18 -3.86 -7.57
CA LEU A 92 -10.38 -5.08 -7.42
C LEU A 92 -8.95 -4.80 -7.87
N ALA A 93 -7.96 -5.10 -7.04
CA ALA A 93 -6.56 -4.84 -7.36
C ALA A 93 -5.67 -6.05 -7.09
N ASP A 94 -4.75 -6.32 -8.02
CA ASP A 94 -3.70 -7.32 -7.89
C ASP A 94 -2.35 -6.61 -7.80
N LEU A 95 -1.71 -6.65 -6.63
CA LEU A 95 -0.36 -6.12 -6.41
C LEU A 95 0.59 -7.30 -6.25
N LYS A 96 1.29 -7.63 -7.33
CA LYS A 96 2.20 -8.78 -7.35
C LYS A 96 3.49 -8.45 -6.60
N ALA A 97 3.90 -9.40 -5.75
CA ALA A 97 5.27 -9.39 -5.24
C ALA A 97 6.25 -9.56 -6.41
N PRO A 98 7.34 -8.78 -6.47
CA PRO A 98 8.30 -8.83 -7.58
C PRO A 98 8.90 -10.21 -7.81
N ASN A 99 8.95 -11.04 -6.76
CA ASN A 99 9.26 -12.46 -6.84
C ASN A 99 8.03 -13.20 -6.32
N GLY A 100 7.24 -13.81 -7.21
CA GLY A 100 6.10 -14.63 -6.81
C GLY A 100 6.52 -15.55 -5.66
N SER A 101 5.73 -15.60 -4.59
CA SER A 101 5.98 -16.47 -3.45
C SER A 101 6.10 -17.90 -3.96
N ARG A 102 7.34 -18.34 -4.22
CA ARG A 102 7.66 -19.75 -4.42
C ARG A 102 7.47 -20.39 -3.06
N ILE A 103 6.21 -20.66 -2.71
CA ILE A 103 5.89 -21.68 -1.73
C ILE A 103 6.49 -22.94 -2.33
N LYS A 104 7.68 -23.32 -1.86
CA LYS A 104 8.24 -24.65 -2.13
C LYS A 104 7.19 -25.62 -1.59
N LYS A 105 6.39 -26.22 -2.48
CA LYS A 105 5.68 -27.44 -2.14
C LYS A 105 6.76 -28.44 -1.77
N ASN A 106 6.98 -28.66 -0.48
CA ASN A 106 7.71 -29.84 -0.02
C ASN A 106 6.85 -31.04 -0.39
N THR A 107 7.03 -31.57 -1.59
CA THR A 107 6.74 -32.98 -1.88
C THR A 107 7.75 -33.81 -1.11
N SER A 108 7.52 -33.96 0.19
CA SER A 108 8.09 -35.07 0.94
C SER A 108 7.46 -36.33 0.36
N HIS A 109 8.27 -37.06 -0.41
CA HIS A 109 8.10 -38.48 -0.65
C HIS A 109 7.62 -39.16 0.62
N LEU A 110 6.39 -39.65 0.64
CA LEU A 110 5.96 -40.62 1.63
C LEU A 110 5.28 -41.81 0.94
N TRP A 111 6.06 -42.89 0.90
CA TRP A 111 5.69 -44.31 1.02
C TRP A 111 5.58 -45.09 -0.29
N SER A 112 6.75 -45.59 -0.71
CA SER A 112 6.89 -46.95 -1.23
C SER A 112 7.03 -47.91 -0.04
N SER A 113 6.07 -48.80 0.15
CA SER A 113 6.21 -50.18 0.66
C SER A 113 4.89 -50.90 0.44
#